data_AF-A0A6M4FFZ3-F1
#
_entry.id   AF-A0A6M4FFZ3-F1
#
_cell.length_a   1.000
_cell.length_b   1.000
_cell.length_c   1.000
_cell.angle_alpha   90.00
_cell.angle_beta   90.00
_cell.angle_gamma   90.00
#
_symmetry.space_group_name_H-M   'P 1'
#
loop_
_entity.id
_entity.type
_entity.pdbx_description
1 polymer ?
#
loop_
_entity_poly.entity_id
_entity_poly.type
_entity_poly.pdbx_seq_one_letter_code
_entity_poly.pdbx_strand_id
1 'polypeptide(L)'
;MMGNVNWITPEQQEAEALDVWRASTVVSRFQARAALREAGLRDQVETIIADPNTSPIIVDAWNDAQEFRRMSPTIQALAGELGLDDEAVDQLFKQAAQIEA
;
A
#
# COMPACT_ATOMS: atom_id res chain seq x y z
N MET A 1 -38.93 -25.58 -3.00
CA MET A 1 -37.49 -25.35 -2.88
C MET A 1 -37.26 -23.85 -2.95
N MET A 2 -37.34 -23.12 -1.83
CA MET A 2 -37.00 -21.70 -1.81
C MET A 2 -35.52 -21.60 -1.50
N GLY A 3 -34.72 -21.14 -2.47
CA GLY A 3 -33.30 -20.92 -2.28
C GLY A 3 -33.09 -19.82 -1.24
N ASN A 4 -32.32 -20.12 -0.20
CA ASN A 4 -31.85 -19.14 0.76
C ASN A 4 -31.00 -18.10 0.01
N VAL A 5 -31.57 -16.92 -0.25
CA VAL A 5 -30.77 -15.78 -0.70
C VAL A 5 -30.05 -15.24 0.52
N ASN A 6 -28.74 -15.47 0.58
CA ASN A 6 -27.87 -14.91 1.62
C ASN A 6 -27.63 -13.43 1.28
N TRP A 7 -28.47 -12.54 1.83
CA TRP A 7 -28.28 -11.09 1.68
C TRP A 7 -27.12 -10.64 2.56
N ILE A 8 -25.99 -10.31 1.94
CA ILE A 8 -24.87 -9.63 2.60
C ILE A 8 -25.28 -8.17 2.84
N THR A 9 -25.05 -7.69 4.06
CA THR A 9 -25.34 -6.29 4.45
C THR A 9 -24.45 -5.31 3.65
N PRO A 10 -24.86 -4.04 3.47
CA PRO A 10 -24.05 -3.05 2.75
C PRO A 10 -22.64 -2.88 3.36
N GLU A 11 -22.55 -2.87 4.69
CA GLU A 11 -21.29 -2.83 5.43
C GLU A 11 -20.36 -4.02 5.12
N GLN A 12 -20.90 -5.22 4.90
CA GLN A 12 -20.10 -6.38 4.47
C GLN A 12 -19.61 -6.23 3.02
N GLN A 13 -20.45 -5.71 2.13
CA GLN A 13 -20.07 -5.48 0.73
C GLN A 13 -18.96 -4.43 0.61
N GLU A 14 -18.99 -3.38 1.43
CA GLU A 14 -17.95 -2.36 1.46
C GLU A 14 -16.61 -2.91 1.96
N ALA A 15 -16.64 -3.77 2.98
CA ALA A 15 -15.43 -4.43 3.49
C ALA A 15 -14.83 -5.38 2.45
N GLU A 16 -15.65 -6.18 1.76
CA GLU A 16 -15.20 -7.06 0.67
C GLU A 16 -14.64 -6.25 -0.50
N ALA A 17 -15.29 -5.15 -0.88
CA ALA A 17 -14.80 -4.26 -1.93
C ALA A 17 -13.44 -3.65 -1.57
N LEU A 18 -13.25 -3.26 -0.30
CA LEU A 18 -11.98 -2.74 0.19
C LEU A 18 -10.87 -3.79 0.14
N ASP A 19 -11.15 -5.03 0.55
CA ASP A 19 -10.20 -6.13 0.49
C ASP A 19 -9.78 -6.45 -0.96
N VAL A 20 -10.75 -6.54 -1.87
CA VAL A 20 -10.51 -6.72 -3.30
C VAL A 20 -9.69 -5.56 -3.89
N TRP A 21 -9.98 -4.33 -3.48
CA TRP A 21 -9.22 -3.17 -3.90
C TRP A 21 -7.77 -3.21 -3.39
N ARG A 22 -7.55 -3.57 -2.12
CA ARG A 22 -6.19 -3.72 -1.55
C ARG A 22 -5.40 -4.82 -2.25
N ALA A 23 -6.05 -5.93 -2.62
CA ALA A 23 -5.42 -7.04 -3.32
C ALA A 23 -5.02 -6.71 -4.78
N SER A 24 -5.81 -5.87 -5.46
CA SER A 24 -5.60 -5.51 -6.87
C SER A 24 -4.82 -4.21 -7.08
N THR A 25 -4.77 -3.35 -6.06
CA THR A 25 -4.12 -2.04 -6.15
C THR A 25 -2.60 -2.14 -6.33
N VAL A 26 -2.14 -1.50 -7.39
CA VAL A 26 -0.75 -1.36 -7.78
C VAL A 26 -0.50 0.08 -8.23
N VAL A 27 0.65 0.62 -7.86
CA VAL A 27 1.11 1.95 -8.29
C VAL A 27 2.54 1.85 -8.79
N SER A 28 2.91 2.70 -9.75
CA SER A 28 4.29 2.74 -10.22
C SER A 28 5.24 3.26 -9.12
N ARG A 29 6.52 2.96 -9.27
CA ARG A 29 7.58 3.48 -8.38
C ARG A 29 7.54 5.00 -8.28
N PHE A 30 7.29 5.69 -9.39
CA PHE A 30 7.19 7.14 -9.41
C PHE A 30 6.01 7.63 -8.58
N GLN A 31 4.81 7.10 -8.83
CA GLN A 31 3.59 7.41 -8.10
C GLN A 31 3.75 7.20 -6.59
N ALA A 32 4.30 6.06 -6.17
CA ALA A 32 4.54 5.77 -4.75
C ALA A 32 5.50 6.80 -4.12
N ARG A 33 6.61 7.10 -4.80
CA ARG A 33 7.63 8.05 -4.30
C ARG A 33 7.11 9.49 -4.26
N ALA A 34 6.27 9.87 -5.21
CA ALA A 34 5.63 11.17 -5.26
C ALA A 34 4.60 11.32 -4.13
N ALA A 35 3.71 10.34 -3.94
CA ALA A 35 2.75 10.36 -2.84
C ALA A 35 3.43 10.42 -1.46
N LEU A 36 4.49 9.64 -1.25
CA LEU A 36 5.26 9.72 0.00
C LEU A 36 5.95 11.07 0.19
N ARG A 37 6.35 11.74 -0.88
CA ARG A 37 6.93 13.09 -0.82
C ARG A 37 5.87 14.12 -0.46
N GLU A 38 4.69 14.05 -1.06
CA GLU A 38 3.56 14.93 -0.72
C GLU A 38 3.08 14.71 0.73
N ALA A 39 3.13 13.47 1.22
CA ALA A 39 2.82 13.13 2.60
C ALA A 39 3.95 13.47 3.60
N GLY A 40 5.12 13.93 3.15
CA GLY A 40 6.27 14.22 4.02
C GLY A 40 6.91 12.97 4.66
N LEU A 41 6.62 11.78 4.13
CA LEU A 41 7.10 10.49 4.63
C LEU A 41 8.33 9.97 3.85
N ARG A 42 8.67 10.61 2.73
CA ARG A 42 9.74 10.14 1.84
C ARG A 42 11.09 10.03 2.56
N ASP A 43 11.48 11.04 3.32
CA ASP A 43 12.76 11.06 4.05
C ASP A 43 12.83 9.98 5.14
N GLN A 44 11.69 9.67 5.78
CA GLN A 44 11.59 8.60 6.77
C GLN A 44 11.81 7.23 6.12
N VAL A 45 11.18 6.99 4.96
CA VAL A 45 11.42 5.76 4.18
C VAL A 45 12.87 5.66 3.75
N GLU A 46 13.51 6.75 3.30
CA GLU A 46 14.93 6.71 2.93
C GLU A 46 15.83 6.41 4.13
N THR A 47 15.48 6.92 5.31
CA THR A 47 16.19 6.61 6.55
C THR A 47 16.08 5.13 6.90
N ILE A 48 14.88 4.55 6.80
CA ILE A 48 14.66 3.11 7.03
C ILE A 48 15.45 2.27 6.02
N ILE A 49 15.39 2.61 4.73
CA ILE A 49 16.09 1.88 3.68
C ILE A 49 17.62 2.00 3.79
N ALA A 50 18.13 3.10 4.35
CA ALA A 50 19.55 3.30 4.61
C ALA A 50 20.03 2.60 5.90
N ASP A 51 19.13 2.12 6.76
CA ASP A 51 19.51 1.43 7.99
C ASP A 51 20.15 0.06 7.67
N PRO A 52 21.34 -0.25 8.21
CA PRO A 52 22.03 -1.50 7.94
C PRO A 52 21.32 -2.75 8.49
N ASN A 53 20.34 -2.58 9.40
CA ASN A 53 19.52 -3.67 9.92
C ASN A 53 18.30 -3.95 9.04
N THR A 54 17.98 -3.07 8.07
CA THR A 54 16.89 -3.31 7.14
C THR A 54 17.22 -4.49 6.23
N SER A 55 16.24 -5.37 6.05
CA SER A 55 16.44 -6.58 5.24
C SER A 55 16.87 -6.22 3.82
N PRO A 56 17.96 -6.81 3.28
CA PRO A 56 18.45 -6.50 1.95
C PRO A 56 17.38 -6.64 0.85
N ILE A 57 16.47 -7.59 1.01
CA ILE A 57 15.37 -7.79 0.04
C ILE A 57 14.36 -6.63 0.03
N ILE A 58 14.17 -5.93 1.15
CA ILE A 58 13.33 -4.73 1.24
C ILE A 58 14.04 -3.56 0.55
N VAL A 59 15.35 -3.44 0.76
CA VAL A 59 16.20 -2.43 0.09
C VAL A 59 16.19 -2.63 -1.42
N ASP A 60 16.42 -3.85 -1.90
CA ASP A 60 16.40 -4.21 -3.32
C ASP A 60 15.00 -3.97 -3.91
N ALA A 61 13.94 -4.43 -3.24
CA ALA A 61 12.57 -4.17 -3.70
C ALA A 61 12.25 -2.67 -3.77
N TRP A 62 12.69 -1.86 -2.80
CA TRP A 62 12.50 -0.41 -2.84
C TRP A 62 13.26 0.28 -3.98
N ASN A 63 14.42 -0.27 -4.35
CA ASN A 63 15.32 0.30 -5.33
C ASN A 63 15.08 -0.18 -6.77
N ASP A 64 14.60 -1.39 -6.97
CA ASP A 64 14.51 -2.01 -8.29
C ASP A 64 13.06 -2.27 -8.73
N ALA A 65 12.10 -2.37 -7.80
CA ALA A 65 10.71 -2.59 -8.18
C ALA A 65 10.19 -1.42 -9.03
N GLN A 66 9.61 -1.76 -10.18
CA GLN A 66 8.97 -0.79 -11.08
C GLN A 66 7.58 -0.41 -10.59
N GLU A 67 6.94 -1.32 -9.85
CA GLU A 67 5.57 -1.19 -9.36
C GLU A 67 5.48 -1.76 -7.94
N PHE A 68 4.65 -1.13 -7.11
CA PHE A 68 4.38 -1.56 -5.76
C PHE A 68 2.92 -1.94 -5.61
N ARG A 69 2.68 -3.13 -5.06
CA ARG A 69 1.33 -3.61 -4.71
C ARG A 69 1.05 -3.29 -3.25
N ARG A 70 -0.19 -2.89 -2.94
CA ARG A 70 -0.60 -2.57 -1.57
C ARG A 70 -0.41 -3.75 -0.59
N MET A 71 -0.64 -4.97 -1.08
CA MET A 71 -0.42 -6.22 -0.33
C MET A 71 1.01 -6.78 -0.43
N SER A 72 1.97 -6.03 -0.99
CA SER A 72 3.36 -6.48 -1.07
C SER A 72 4.03 -6.52 0.31
N PRO A 73 4.84 -7.55 0.63
CA PRO A 73 5.55 -7.62 1.91
C PRO A 73 6.46 -6.41 2.16
N THR A 74 7.06 -5.83 1.11
CA THR A 74 7.87 -4.60 1.21
C THR A 74 7.06 -3.42 1.73
N ILE A 75 5.84 -3.25 1.23
CA ILE A 75 4.95 -2.16 1.63
C ILE A 75 4.43 -2.37 3.05
N GLN A 76 4.06 -3.61 3.40
CA GLN A 76 3.64 -3.95 4.77
C GLN A 76 4.75 -3.70 5.78
N ALA A 77 5.99 -4.09 5.46
CA ALA A 77 7.14 -3.86 6.32
C ALA A 77 7.41 -2.36 6.51
N LEU A 78 7.46 -1.58 5.42
CA LEU A 78 7.67 -0.14 5.50
C LEU A 78 6.55 0.59 6.25
N ALA A 79 5.28 0.18 6.05
CA ALA A 79 4.16 0.73 6.80
C ALA A 79 4.30 0.49 8.30
N GLY A 80 4.71 -0.73 8.70
CA GLY A 80 4.97 -1.08 10.09
C GLY A 80 6.07 -0.21 10.72
N GLU A 81 7.19 -0.02 10.03
CA GLU A 81 8.30 0.83 10.50
C GLU A 81 7.92 2.31 10.61
N LEU A 82 7.03 2.79 9.74
CA LEU A 82 6.51 4.17 9.77
C LEU A 82 5.35 4.36 10.77
N GLY A 83 4.87 3.27 11.39
CA GLY A 83 3.71 3.32 12.28
C GLY A 83 2.39 3.68 11.57
N LEU A 84 2.28 3.36 10.28
CA LEU A 84 1.08 3.61 9.48
C LEU A 84 0.08 2.47 9.67
N ASP A 85 -1.16 2.81 9.98
CA ASP A 85 -2.29 1.88 9.92
C ASP A 85 -2.73 1.61 8.48
N ASP A 86 -3.56 0.57 8.30
CA ASP A 86 -4.03 0.15 6.99
C ASP A 86 -4.76 1.26 6.23
N GLU A 87 -5.52 2.11 6.93
CA GLU A 87 -6.26 3.22 6.29
C GLU A 87 -5.30 4.29 5.78
N ALA A 88 -4.27 4.64 6.57
CA ALA A 88 -3.23 5.58 6.14
C ALA A 88 -2.48 5.07 4.90
N VAL A 89 -2.14 3.78 4.86
CA VAL A 89 -1.51 3.19 3.66
C VAL A 89 -2.48 3.20 2.48
N ASP A 90 -3.77 2.92 2.70
CA ASP A 90 -4.77 2.98 1.63
C ASP A 90 -4.92 4.39 1.06
N GLN A 91 -4.88 5.43 1.90
CA GLN A 91 -4.91 6.82 1.46
C GLN A 91 -3.69 7.16 0.62
N LEU A 92 -2.50 6.71 1.00
CA LEU A 92 -1.27 6.91 0.20
C LEU A 92 -1.39 6.26 -1.17
N PHE A 93 -1.94 5.05 -1.27
CA PHE A 93 -2.13 4.38 -2.56
C PHE A 93 -3.20 5.06 -3.42
N LYS A 94 -4.29 5.56 -2.82
CA LYS A 94 -5.31 6.34 -3.53
C LYS A 94 -4.73 7.65 -4.07
N GLN A 95 -3.93 8.35 -3.29
CA GLN A 95 -3.22 9.57 -3.72
C GLN A 95 -2.22 9.25 -4.84
N ALA A 96 -1.39 8.22 -4.65
CA ALA A 96 -0.41 7.79 -5.64
C ALA A 96 -1.06 7.45 -7.00
N ALA A 97 -2.22 6.80 -7.01
CA ALA A 97 -2.94 6.47 -8.24
C ALA A 97 -3.43 7.70 -9.03
N GLN A 98 -3.53 8.87 -8.39
CA GLN A 98 -3.91 10.14 -9.05
C GLN A 98 -2.71 10.89 -9.64
N ILE A 99 -1.48 10.49 -9.31
CA ILE A 99 -0.27 11.17 -9.76
C ILE A 99 0.09 10.66 -11.17
N GLU A 100 0.23 11.61 -12.11
CA GLU A 100 0.68 11.37 -13.47
C GLU A 100 2.10 11.96 -13.65
N ALA A 101 2.93 11.29 -14.48
CA ALA A 101 4.33 11.66 -14.73
C ALA A 101 4.49 12.55 -15.97
#